data_AF-A0A7W1FZY8-F1
#
_entry.id   AF-A0A7W1FZY8-F1
#
_cell.length_a   1.000
_cell.length_b   1.000
_cell.length_c   1.000
_cell.angle_alpha   90.00
_cell.angle_beta   90.00
_cell.angle_gamma   90.00
#
_symmetry.space_group_name_H-M   'P 1'
#
loop_
_entity.id
_entity.type
_entity.pdbx_description
1 polymer ?
#
loop_
_entity_poly.entity_id
_entity_poly.type
_entity_poly.pdbx_seq_one_letter_code
_entity_poly.pdbx_strand_id
1 'polypeptide(L)'
;MSFKKSMLISFLIILIYRMDAQIVITSSDMPNVKDTVRLSVKQTLPVFNQNLTGANYTWDYSFLIPDSQRVEKFLSPFTTGYPFAGALSTYALTNYNPDALPFALLGRAPTNALNFYKKQSTQLAITVQGVTTGGNALPILQNPADIVYRFPLQYGNKDSSNSGYANTLPGFGYFSKKQKRVNTVDGWGMLTTPYGTFNTLRVKSIFTVTDSIYLDTLGFGFNIPMPTVYEFKWLAQGRKLPVLEIDATAAFTGSAITVTDVLFQDSLWGDLNIRLDPSATCPAAKEGALQSYVKGGRYPLKYSWSNGQTTSGINKLVAGTYDVIVTERYGKTATASASVEMKVEDASCLNIPNGFTPDGDGVNDYWNIRTLDQFKNCKVEIFNQWGSLIFTSTGYTTPWDGKYNNQAVEAGTYYYVIDLSNGYDKYNGAVTIIK
;
A
#
# COMPACT_ATOMS: atom_id res chain seq x y z
N MET A 1 -61.18 -8.52 -25.81
CA MET A 1 -60.57 -8.47 -24.47
C MET A 1 -59.30 -9.30 -24.50
N SER A 2 -58.14 -8.64 -24.53
CA SER A 2 -56.83 -9.27 -24.72
C SER A 2 -56.02 -9.16 -23.41
N PHE A 3 -55.58 -10.31 -22.90
CA PHE A 3 -54.76 -10.46 -21.70
C PHE A 3 -53.35 -9.89 -21.93
N LYS A 4 -52.93 -8.87 -21.17
CA LYS A 4 -51.52 -8.48 -21.06
C LYS A 4 -50.86 -9.22 -19.91
N LYS A 5 -49.95 -10.15 -20.26
CA LYS A 5 -48.97 -10.77 -19.36
C LYS A 5 -48.02 -9.68 -18.83
N SER A 6 -47.98 -9.47 -17.53
CA SER A 6 -46.92 -8.69 -16.88
C SER A 6 -45.81 -9.65 -16.47
N MET A 7 -44.66 -9.58 -17.15
CA MET A 7 -43.45 -10.31 -16.82
C MET A 7 -42.74 -9.56 -15.68
N LEU A 8 -42.75 -10.12 -14.47
CA LEU A 8 -41.88 -9.68 -13.39
C LEU A 8 -40.48 -10.24 -13.66
N ILE A 9 -39.57 -9.41 -14.16
CA ILE A 9 -38.14 -9.75 -14.25
C ILE A 9 -37.50 -9.38 -12.91
N SER A 10 -37.36 -10.36 -12.04
CA SER A 10 -36.58 -10.22 -10.81
C SER A 10 -35.08 -10.31 -11.17
N PHE A 11 -34.37 -9.18 -11.13
CA PHE A 11 -32.92 -9.15 -11.25
C PHE A 11 -32.29 -9.74 -9.98
N LEU A 12 -31.98 -11.04 -10.00
CA LEU A 12 -31.14 -11.67 -8.99
C LEU A 12 -29.68 -11.34 -9.33
N ILE A 13 -29.11 -10.32 -8.67
CA ILE A 13 -27.67 -10.05 -8.71
C ILE A 13 -26.99 -11.19 -7.93
N ILE A 14 -26.56 -12.22 -8.65
CA ILE A 14 -25.69 -13.27 -8.10
C ILE A 14 -24.31 -12.63 -7.91
N LEU A 15 -24.01 -12.17 -6.69
CA LEU A 15 -22.62 -11.95 -6.27
C LEU A 15 -21.93 -13.33 -6.28
N ILE A 16 -21.20 -13.62 -7.35
CA ILE A 16 -20.30 -14.77 -7.41
C ILE A 16 -19.13 -14.46 -6.47
N TYR A 17 -19.24 -14.83 -5.19
CA TYR A 17 -18.07 -14.95 -4.33
C TYR A 17 -17.21 -16.06 -4.91
N ARG A 18 -16.12 -15.70 -5.60
CA ARG A 18 -15.06 -16.67 -5.89
C ARG A 18 -14.45 -17.08 -4.55
N MET A 19 -14.81 -18.26 -4.06
CA MET A 19 -14.06 -18.90 -2.99
C MET A 19 -12.79 -19.45 -3.63
N ASP A 20 -11.71 -18.67 -3.61
CA ASP A 20 -10.43 -19.19 -4.02
C ASP A 20 -10.00 -20.28 -3.03
N ALA A 21 -9.57 -21.42 -3.55
CA ALA A 21 -9.10 -22.51 -2.71
C ALA A 21 -7.79 -22.10 -2.02
N GLN A 22 -7.63 -22.50 -0.76
CA GLN A 22 -6.40 -22.29 -0.03
C GLN A 22 -5.23 -23.01 -0.73
N ILE A 23 -4.16 -22.28 -1.02
CA ILE A 23 -2.94 -22.87 -1.59
C ILE A 23 -2.11 -23.62 -0.53
N VAL A 24 -1.24 -24.49 -1.01
CA VAL A 24 -0.20 -25.16 -0.21
C VAL A 24 1.15 -24.79 -0.80
N ILE A 25 2.08 -24.34 0.04
CA ILE A 25 3.46 -24.05 -0.38
C ILE A 25 4.35 -25.23 0.00
N THR A 26 5.15 -25.70 -0.94
CA THR A 26 6.03 -26.86 -0.78
C THR A 26 7.46 -26.51 -1.18
N SER A 27 8.38 -27.48 -1.04
CA SER A 27 9.77 -27.29 -1.46
C SER A 27 9.94 -27.01 -2.96
N SER A 28 8.99 -27.40 -3.83
CA SER A 28 9.07 -27.09 -5.27
C SER A 28 8.87 -25.61 -5.58
N ASP A 29 8.22 -24.88 -4.67
CA ASP A 29 7.99 -23.45 -4.80
C ASP A 29 9.21 -22.63 -4.41
N MET A 30 10.23 -23.25 -3.82
CA MET A 30 11.49 -22.62 -3.46
C MET A 30 12.50 -22.59 -4.63
N PRO A 31 13.51 -21.71 -4.58
CA PRO A 31 14.47 -21.51 -5.66
C PRO A 31 15.37 -22.72 -5.92
N ASN A 32 15.90 -22.79 -7.14
CA ASN A 32 16.99 -23.66 -7.55
C ASN A 32 18.19 -22.82 -8.00
N VAL A 33 19.35 -23.46 -8.10
CA VAL A 33 20.54 -22.83 -8.69
C VAL A 33 20.21 -22.35 -10.12
N LYS A 34 20.72 -21.17 -10.49
CA LYS A 34 20.47 -20.40 -11.72
C LYS A 34 19.10 -19.74 -11.82
N ASP A 35 18.18 -19.96 -10.88
CA ASP A 35 16.98 -19.13 -10.82
C ASP A 35 17.39 -17.66 -10.64
N THR A 36 16.54 -16.77 -11.11
CA THR A 36 16.64 -15.35 -10.84
C THR A 36 15.27 -14.80 -10.49
N VAL A 37 15.21 -13.92 -9.51
CA VAL A 37 13.98 -13.23 -9.11
C VAL A 37 14.27 -11.75 -9.06
N ARG A 38 13.38 -10.93 -9.62
CA ARG A 38 13.50 -9.48 -9.55
C ARG A 38 12.70 -8.97 -8.35
N LEU A 39 13.34 -8.12 -7.57
CA LEU A 39 12.74 -7.52 -6.38
C LEU A 39 12.82 -6.00 -6.49
N SER A 40 11.71 -5.40 -6.13
CA SER A 40 11.53 -3.99 -5.88
C SER A 40 11.60 -3.75 -4.36
N VAL A 41 12.26 -2.67 -3.96
CA VAL A 41 12.61 -2.38 -2.55
C VAL A 41 12.03 -1.02 -2.18
N LYS A 42 11.40 -0.95 -1.01
CA LYS A 42 10.85 0.26 -0.41
C LYS A 42 11.29 0.33 1.05
N GLN A 43 12.00 1.39 1.44
CA GLN A 43 12.62 1.48 2.77
C GLN A 43 11.64 1.75 3.92
N THR A 44 10.46 2.29 3.62
CA THR A 44 9.47 2.65 4.64
C THR A 44 8.05 2.39 4.16
N LEU A 45 7.19 2.00 5.11
CA LEU A 45 5.75 1.91 4.92
C LEU A 45 5.07 2.61 6.11
N PRO A 46 4.54 3.84 5.92
CA PRO A 46 4.05 4.67 7.03
C PRO A 46 2.88 4.05 7.81
N VAL A 47 2.06 3.24 7.14
CA VAL A 47 0.90 2.56 7.74
C VAL A 47 1.01 1.07 7.45
N PHE A 48 1.24 0.28 8.49
CA PHE A 48 1.19 -1.17 8.43
C PHE A 48 0.47 -1.74 9.65
N ASN A 49 -0.63 -2.45 9.41
CA ASN A 49 -1.36 -3.14 10.46
C ASN A 49 -1.14 -4.66 10.35
N GLN A 50 -0.27 -5.19 11.19
CA GLN A 50 0.08 -6.62 11.21
C GLN A 50 -1.11 -7.55 11.53
N ASN A 51 -2.20 -7.02 12.12
CA ASN A 51 -3.36 -7.82 12.54
C ASN A 51 -4.35 -8.07 11.39
N LEU A 52 -4.18 -7.40 10.25
CA LEU A 52 -5.00 -7.61 9.06
C LEU A 52 -4.62 -8.92 8.37
N THR A 53 -5.24 -10.01 8.79
CA THR A 53 -4.95 -11.38 8.35
C THR A 53 -6.11 -12.32 8.65
N GLY A 54 -5.98 -13.59 8.25
CA GLY A 54 -6.97 -14.63 8.49
C GLY A 54 -7.28 -15.42 7.22
N ALA A 55 -8.38 -16.17 7.27
CA ALA A 55 -8.83 -16.96 6.14
C ALA A 55 -9.47 -16.09 5.04
N ASN A 56 -9.12 -16.37 3.79
CA ASN A 56 -9.63 -15.68 2.61
C ASN A 56 -9.52 -14.14 2.69
N TYR A 57 -8.41 -13.64 3.23
CA TYR A 57 -8.17 -12.21 3.40
C TYR A 57 -7.66 -11.57 2.10
N THR A 58 -8.09 -10.34 1.82
CA THR A 58 -7.60 -9.56 0.67
C THR A 58 -6.66 -8.46 1.15
N TRP A 59 -5.39 -8.54 0.74
CA TRP A 59 -4.38 -7.51 0.98
C TRP A 59 -4.18 -6.66 -0.27
N ASP A 60 -4.36 -5.35 -0.15
CA ASP A 60 -4.08 -4.43 -1.24
C ASP A 60 -2.83 -3.58 -0.94
N TYR A 61 -1.79 -3.84 -1.72
CA TYR A 61 -0.53 -3.11 -1.75
C TYR A 61 -0.25 -2.58 -3.17
N SER A 62 -1.28 -2.36 -4.00
CA SER A 62 -1.13 -1.85 -5.36
C SER A 62 -0.51 -0.45 -5.43
N PHE A 63 -0.54 0.27 -4.30
CA PHE A 63 0.02 1.61 -4.14
C PHE A 63 1.54 1.64 -3.95
N LEU A 64 2.21 0.49 -3.79
CA LEU A 64 3.66 0.46 -3.56
C LEU A 64 4.43 1.06 -4.76
N ILE A 65 5.40 1.91 -4.44
CA ILE A 65 6.28 2.57 -5.41
C ILE A 65 7.72 2.32 -4.94
N PRO A 66 8.54 1.53 -5.66
CA PRO A 66 9.87 1.18 -5.17
C PRO A 66 10.83 2.37 -5.16
N ASP A 67 11.69 2.39 -4.16
CA ASP A 67 12.82 3.31 -4.05
C ASP A 67 14.02 2.79 -4.86
N SER A 68 14.16 1.45 -4.95
CA SER A 68 15.21 0.80 -5.74
C SER A 68 14.77 -0.59 -6.23
N GLN A 69 15.55 -1.18 -7.13
CA GLN A 69 15.27 -2.50 -7.70
C GLN A 69 16.57 -3.30 -7.83
N ARG A 70 16.47 -4.61 -7.65
CA ARG A 70 17.61 -5.54 -7.78
C ARG A 70 17.18 -6.89 -8.33
N VAL A 71 18.16 -7.67 -8.79
CA VAL A 71 17.96 -9.05 -9.23
C VAL A 71 18.64 -9.98 -8.24
N GLU A 72 17.83 -10.80 -7.59
CA GLU A 72 18.31 -11.92 -6.78
C GLU A 72 18.75 -13.05 -7.69
N LYS A 73 19.94 -13.58 -7.43
CA LYS A 73 20.52 -14.70 -8.17
C LYS A 73 20.77 -15.85 -7.21
N PHE A 74 20.27 -17.02 -7.57
CA PHE A 74 20.47 -18.25 -6.80
C PHE A 74 21.70 -18.95 -7.32
N LEU A 75 22.83 -18.74 -6.67
CA LEU A 75 24.14 -19.18 -7.14
C LEU A 75 24.41 -20.63 -6.72
N SER A 76 25.21 -21.31 -7.53
CA SER A 76 25.81 -22.58 -7.10
C SER A 76 26.75 -22.29 -5.92
N PRO A 77 26.70 -23.04 -4.81
CA PRO A 77 27.61 -22.82 -3.70
C PRO A 77 29.10 -22.84 -4.12
N PHE A 78 29.43 -23.68 -5.10
CA PHE A 78 30.79 -23.84 -5.63
C PHE A 78 31.29 -22.64 -6.45
N THR A 79 30.42 -21.72 -6.87
CA THR A 79 30.82 -20.53 -7.67
C THR A 79 30.94 -19.27 -6.82
N THR A 80 30.77 -19.37 -5.50
CA THR A 80 30.71 -18.20 -4.60
C THR A 80 32.06 -17.73 -4.05
N GLY A 81 33.12 -18.52 -4.22
CA GLY A 81 34.44 -18.22 -3.65
C GLY A 81 34.61 -18.56 -2.16
N TYR A 82 33.57 -19.10 -1.50
CA TYR A 82 33.67 -19.55 -0.11
C TYR A 82 34.16 -21.01 -0.01
N PRO A 83 35.27 -21.28 0.69
CA PRO A 83 35.77 -22.65 0.85
C PRO A 83 34.73 -23.47 1.64
N PHE A 84 34.43 -24.69 1.17
CA PHE A 84 33.48 -25.65 1.79
C PHE A 84 31.98 -25.32 1.77
N ALA A 85 31.56 -24.22 1.14
CA ALA A 85 30.15 -23.84 1.04
C ALA A 85 29.21 -24.88 0.39
N GLY A 86 29.76 -25.79 -0.42
CA GLY A 86 29.03 -26.83 -1.15
C GLY A 86 28.77 -28.14 -0.40
N ALA A 87 29.30 -28.36 0.81
CA ALA A 87 29.22 -29.69 1.42
C ALA A 87 27.80 -30.10 1.85
N LEU A 88 26.90 -29.14 2.14
CA LEU A 88 25.55 -29.43 2.66
C LEU A 88 24.44 -28.52 2.10
N SER A 89 24.77 -27.54 1.24
CA SER A 89 23.86 -26.49 0.78
C SER A 89 23.42 -26.70 -0.67
N THR A 90 22.18 -26.35 -1.00
CA THR A 90 21.59 -26.45 -2.33
C THR A 90 21.86 -25.22 -3.20
N TYR A 91 21.75 -24.01 -2.66
CA TYR A 91 22.04 -22.76 -3.37
C TYR A 91 22.53 -21.69 -2.41
N ALA A 92 23.16 -20.65 -2.94
CA ALA A 92 23.55 -19.45 -2.21
C ALA A 92 22.74 -18.25 -2.71
N LEU A 93 22.38 -17.35 -1.79
CA LEU A 93 21.68 -16.11 -2.09
C LEU A 93 22.50 -14.93 -1.57
N THR A 94 22.74 -13.97 -2.45
CA THR A 94 23.33 -12.65 -2.11
C THR A 94 22.27 -11.80 -1.42
N ASN A 95 22.64 -10.87 -0.53
CA ASN A 95 21.75 -10.00 0.28
C ASN A 95 21.40 -10.52 1.68
N TYR A 96 22.26 -11.35 2.25
CA TYR A 96 22.36 -11.42 3.71
C TYR A 96 22.94 -10.09 4.22
N ASN A 97 22.27 -9.43 5.17
CA ASN A 97 22.83 -8.28 5.87
C ASN A 97 23.37 -8.75 7.24
N PRO A 98 24.68 -9.01 7.36
CA PRO A 98 25.26 -9.46 8.62
C PRO A 98 25.15 -8.38 9.69
N ASP A 99 24.95 -8.81 10.93
CA ASP A 99 25.00 -7.92 12.10
C ASP A 99 26.34 -7.18 12.12
N ALA A 100 26.32 -5.87 12.38
CA ALA A 100 27.52 -5.03 12.33
C ALA A 100 28.56 -5.43 13.39
N LEU A 101 28.10 -5.98 14.52
CA LEU A 101 28.94 -6.57 15.55
C LEU A 101 29.05 -8.09 15.34
N PRO A 102 30.22 -8.71 15.57
CA PRO A 102 31.45 -8.12 16.12
C PRO A 102 32.34 -7.43 15.06
N PHE A 103 32.01 -7.48 13.78
CA PHE A 103 32.93 -7.06 12.71
C PHE A 103 33.38 -5.60 12.79
N ALA A 104 32.52 -4.71 13.30
CA ALA A 104 32.88 -3.33 13.60
C ALA A 104 34.06 -3.21 14.58
N LEU A 105 34.22 -4.16 15.52
CA LEU A 105 35.37 -4.23 16.45
C LEU A 105 36.68 -4.64 15.76
N LEU A 106 36.59 -5.29 14.60
CA LEU A 106 37.73 -5.61 13.74
C LEU A 106 38.10 -4.45 12.79
N GLY A 107 37.47 -3.28 12.95
CA GLY A 107 37.75 -2.07 12.18
C GLY A 107 37.30 -2.11 10.72
N ARG A 108 36.54 -3.13 10.29
CA ARG A 108 36.01 -3.25 8.92
C ARG A 108 34.65 -3.95 8.91
N ALA A 109 33.70 -3.38 8.17
CA ALA A 109 32.41 -4.02 7.94
C ALA A 109 32.59 -5.28 7.06
N PRO A 110 31.82 -6.35 7.32
CA PRO A 110 31.84 -7.55 6.48
C PRO A 110 31.27 -7.21 5.10
N THR A 111 31.82 -7.82 4.06
CA THR A 111 31.37 -7.65 2.67
C THR A 111 31.03 -8.99 2.04
N ASN A 112 30.46 -8.96 0.82
CA ASN A 112 30.12 -10.15 0.04
C ASN A 112 29.32 -11.19 0.85
N ALA A 113 28.29 -10.74 1.55
CA ALA A 113 27.53 -11.57 2.46
C ALA A 113 26.51 -12.47 1.73
N LEU A 114 26.57 -13.79 1.98
CA LEU A 114 25.65 -14.76 1.41
C LEU A 114 25.04 -15.67 2.48
N ASN A 115 23.77 -16.02 2.30
CA ASN A 115 23.15 -17.15 2.98
C ASN A 115 23.19 -18.38 2.07
N PHE A 116 23.66 -19.51 2.60
CA PHE A 116 23.63 -20.80 1.93
C PHE A 116 22.48 -21.64 2.45
N TYR A 117 21.57 -21.99 1.55
CA TYR A 117 20.33 -22.68 1.85
C TYR A 117 20.43 -24.16 1.51
N LYS A 118 20.03 -25.02 2.44
CA LYS A 118 19.76 -26.44 2.22
C LYS A 118 18.26 -26.64 2.01
N LYS A 119 17.90 -27.12 0.82
CA LYS A 119 16.52 -27.42 0.45
C LYS A 119 16.25 -28.92 0.49
N GLN A 120 15.23 -29.32 1.23
CA GLN A 120 14.72 -30.69 1.33
C GLN A 120 13.21 -30.70 1.05
N SER A 121 12.63 -31.88 0.86
CA SER A 121 11.16 -32.02 0.67
C SER A 121 10.36 -31.53 1.88
N THR A 122 10.93 -31.63 3.09
CA THR A 122 10.28 -31.32 4.36
C THR A 122 10.69 -29.98 4.98
N GLN A 123 11.76 -29.35 4.50
CA GLN A 123 12.24 -28.09 5.07
C GLN A 123 13.18 -27.31 4.13
N LEU A 124 13.25 -26.00 4.37
CA LEU A 124 14.28 -25.11 3.85
C LEU A 124 15.05 -24.53 5.05
N ALA A 125 16.38 -24.63 5.05
CA ALA A 125 17.20 -24.15 6.16
C ALA A 125 18.43 -23.38 5.67
N ILE A 126 18.87 -22.37 6.42
CA ILE A 126 20.17 -21.72 6.25
C ILE A 126 21.20 -22.50 7.06
N THR A 127 22.19 -23.06 6.38
CA THR A 127 23.23 -23.91 6.99
C THR A 127 24.56 -23.20 7.14
N VAL A 128 24.88 -22.26 6.26
CA VAL A 128 26.13 -21.50 6.30
C VAL A 128 25.82 -20.03 5.98
N GLN A 129 26.52 -19.13 6.66
CA GLN A 129 26.57 -17.71 6.31
C GLN A 129 27.99 -17.38 5.87
N GLY A 130 28.16 -16.96 4.61
CA GLY A 130 29.46 -16.53 4.11
C GLY A 130 29.60 -15.03 4.27
N VAL A 131 30.66 -14.58 4.94
CA VAL A 131 31.05 -13.16 5.01
C VAL A 131 32.53 -13.00 4.68
N THR A 132 32.90 -11.92 4.00
CA THR A 132 34.30 -11.60 3.72
C THR A 132 34.78 -10.50 4.65
N THR A 133 35.88 -10.74 5.37
CA THR A 133 36.47 -9.77 6.31
C THR A 133 37.98 -9.75 6.15
N GLY A 134 38.59 -8.56 6.01
CA GLY A 134 40.05 -8.45 5.84
C GLY A 134 40.58 -9.15 4.58
N GLY A 135 39.74 -9.31 3.54
CA GLY A 135 40.09 -10.02 2.30
C GLY A 135 39.91 -11.54 2.37
N ASN A 136 39.59 -12.10 3.54
CA ASN A 136 39.39 -13.53 3.74
C ASN A 136 37.91 -13.89 3.75
N ALA A 137 37.54 -14.93 2.99
CA ALA A 137 36.20 -15.49 2.98
C ALA A 137 36.01 -16.39 4.22
N LEU A 138 35.10 -16.00 5.11
CA LEU A 138 34.75 -16.71 6.34
C LEU A 138 33.39 -17.40 6.18
N PRO A 139 33.35 -18.73 6.05
CA PRO A 139 32.12 -19.49 6.17
C PRO A 139 31.77 -19.72 7.65
N ILE A 140 30.63 -19.20 8.09
CA ILE A 140 30.07 -19.38 9.43
C ILE A 140 29.05 -20.51 9.37
N LEU A 141 29.39 -21.67 9.94
CA LEU A 141 28.49 -22.81 10.02
C LEU A 141 27.44 -22.59 11.11
N GLN A 142 26.16 -22.72 10.75
CA GLN A 142 25.05 -22.70 11.69
C GLN A 142 24.89 -24.09 12.31
N ASN A 143 24.94 -24.16 13.64
CA ASN A 143 24.75 -25.39 14.40
C ASN A 143 23.98 -25.11 15.71
N PRO A 144 22.67 -25.41 15.78
CA PRO A 144 21.83 -25.97 14.71
C PRO A 144 21.57 -24.98 13.56
N ALA A 145 21.22 -25.52 12.39
CA ALA A 145 20.83 -24.72 11.21
C ALA A 145 19.56 -23.89 11.46
N ASP A 146 19.44 -22.73 10.82
CA ASP A 146 18.21 -21.90 10.87
C ASP A 146 17.16 -22.45 9.92
N ILE A 147 16.13 -23.09 10.46
CA ILE A 147 15.03 -23.66 9.66
C ILE A 147 14.08 -22.53 9.29
N VAL A 148 14.12 -22.10 8.03
CA VAL A 148 13.30 -21.00 7.52
C VAL A 148 11.86 -21.43 7.34
N TYR A 149 11.64 -22.61 6.75
CA TYR A 149 10.31 -23.20 6.54
C TYR A 149 10.32 -24.70 6.80
N ARG A 150 9.20 -25.21 7.34
CA ARG A 150 8.85 -26.62 7.34
C ARG A 150 7.72 -26.85 6.35
N PHE A 151 7.91 -27.76 5.41
CA PHE A 151 6.95 -28.06 4.36
C PHE A 151 6.11 -29.30 4.68
N PRO A 152 4.87 -29.37 4.17
CA PRO A 152 4.16 -28.31 3.46
C PRO A 152 3.75 -27.16 4.40
N LEU A 153 3.65 -25.93 3.87
CA LEU A 153 3.07 -24.80 4.58
C LEU A 153 1.59 -24.68 4.20
N GLN A 154 0.75 -24.63 5.22
CA GLN A 154 -0.69 -24.47 5.15
C GLN A 154 -1.16 -23.50 6.23
N TYR A 155 -2.28 -22.81 5.99
CA TYR A 155 -2.91 -21.94 6.97
C TYR A 155 -3.08 -22.64 8.32
N GLY A 156 -2.73 -21.94 9.40
CA GLY A 156 -2.76 -22.45 10.76
C GLY A 156 -1.52 -23.23 11.19
N ASN A 157 -0.59 -23.56 10.27
CA ASN A 157 0.68 -24.17 10.66
C ASN A 157 1.50 -23.24 11.56
N LYS A 158 2.11 -23.82 12.59
CA LYS A 158 2.99 -23.15 13.54
C LYS A 158 4.21 -24.02 13.77
N ASP A 159 5.39 -23.41 13.74
CA ASP A 159 6.63 -24.10 14.07
C ASP A 159 7.63 -23.17 14.74
N SER A 160 8.65 -23.75 15.35
CA SER A 160 9.78 -23.00 15.87
C SER A 160 11.08 -23.77 15.68
N SER A 161 12.18 -23.02 15.63
CA SER A 161 13.53 -23.55 15.58
C SER A 161 14.49 -22.65 16.34
N ASN A 162 15.42 -23.28 17.05
CA ASN A 162 16.61 -22.62 17.56
C ASN A 162 17.75 -22.82 16.57
N SER A 163 18.53 -21.78 16.35
CA SER A 163 19.72 -21.79 15.52
C SER A 163 20.80 -20.92 16.13
N GLY A 164 22.00 -21.04 15.61
CA GLY A 164 23.11 -20.24 16.09
C GLY A 164 24.45 -20.75 15.61
N TYR A 165 25.48 -20.03 16.02
CA TYR A 165 26.85 -20.41 15.75
C TYR A 165 27.74 -19.87 16.87
N ALA A 166 28.95 -20.40 16.96
CA ALA A 166 30.04 -19.84 17.73
C ALA A 166 31.32 -19.96 16.90
N ASN A 167 32.05 -18.86 16.72
CA ASN A 167 33.28 -18.83 15.95
C ASN A 167 34.37 -18.10 16.73
N THR A 168 35.56 -18.68 16.71
CA THR A 168 36.77 -18.06 17.28
C THR A 168 37.43 -17.19 16.22
N LEU A 169 37.78 -15.97 16.60
CA LEU A 169 38.62 -15.05 15.85
C LEU A 169 40.02 -15.08 16.49
N PRO A 170 41.03 -15.67 15.82
CA PRO A 170 42.38 -15.76 16.37
C PRO A 170 42.91 -14.39 16.84
N GLY A 171 43.34 -14.30 18.09
CA GLY A 171 43.90 -13.07 18.69
C GLY A 171 42.88 -12.03 19.13
N PHE A 172 41.58 -12.29 18.97
CA PHE A 172 40.50 -11.37 19.37
C PHE A 172 39.50 -11.99 20.36
N GLY A 173 39.27 -13.31 20.29
CA GLY A 173 38.33 -14.04 21.16
C GLY A 173 37.31 -14.82 20.35
N TYR A 174 36.08 -14.96 20.83
CA TYR A 174 35.00 -15.64 20.08
C TYR A 174 33.72 -14.82 20.07
N PHE A 175 32.97 -14.97 18.99
CA PHE A 175 31.63 -14.41 18.87
C PHE A 175 30.64 -15.53 18.57
N SER A 176 29.44 -15.41 19.13
CA SER A 176 28.37 -16.37 18.92
C SER A 176 27.05 -15.66 18.78
N LYS A 177 26.15 -16.30 18.03
CA LYS A 177 24.76 -15.88 17.89
C LYS A 177 23.87 -17.02 18.35
N LYS A 178 22.88 -16.72 19.17
CA LYS A 178 21.75 -17.60 19.46
C LYS A 178 20.49 -16.94 18.95
N GLN A 179 19.73 -17.70 18.17
CA GLN A 179 18.51 -17.23 17.54
C GLN A 179 17.38 -18.22 17.78
N LYS A 180 16.19 -17.71 18.03
CA LYS A 180 14.95 -18.47 17.96
C LYS A 180 14.05 -17.85 16.91
N ARG A 181 13.62 -18.67 15.95
CA ARG A 181 12.60 -18.33 14.96
C ARG A 181 11.29 -19.01 15.34
N VAL A 182 10.20 -18.27 15.29
CA VAL A 182 8.83 -18.79 15.41
C VAL A 182 8.06 -18.40 14.16
N ASN A 183 7.58 -19.38 13.41
CA ASN A 183 6.76 -19.16 12.23
C ASN A 183 5.30 -19.46 12.54
N THR A 184 4.40 -18.64 12.02
CA THR A 184 2.97 -18.90 12.00
C THR A 184 2.41 -18.55 10.64
N VAL A 185 1.73 -19.49 9.98
CA VAL A 185 0.96 -19.21 8.78
C VAL A 185 -0.39 -18.65 9.22
N ASP A 186 -0.45 -17.33 9.36
CA ASP A 186 -1.55 -16.63 10.04
C ASP A 186 -2.63 -16.09 9.10
N GLY A 187 -2.47 -16.25 7.79
CA GLY A 187 -3.49 -15.88 6.81
C GLY A 187 -3.31 -16.55 5.45
N TRP A 188 -4.40 -16.55 4.68
CA TRP A 188 -4.38 -16.91 3.26
C TRP A 188 -5.42 -16.09 2.49
N GLY A 189 -5.17 -15.88 1.21
CA GLY A 189 -6.09 -15.15 0.32
C GLY A 189 -5.37 -14.37 -0.76
N MET A 190 -5.98 -13.29 -1.23
CA MET A 190 -5.52 -12.54 -2.40
C MET A 190 -4.64 -11.36 -1.99
N LEU A 191 -3.41 -11.34 -2.49
CA LEU A 191 -2.50 -10.20 -2.39
C LEU A 191 -2.44 -9.49 -3.73
N THR A 192 -2.76 -8.19 -3.75
CA THR A 192 -2.52 -7.31 -4.90
C THR A 192 -1.28 -6.46 -4.66
N THR A 193 -0.34 -6.48 -5.59
CA THR A 193 0.82 -5.59 -5.65
C THR A 193 0.77 -4.78 -6.95
N PRO A 194 1.67 -3.81 -7.18
CA PRO A 194 1.71 -3.07 -8.45
C PRO A 194 1.91 -3.99 -9.67
N TYR A 195 2.43 -5.20 -9.46
CA TYR A 195 2.82 -6.14 -10.50
C TYR A 195 1.86 -7.33 -10.67
N GLY A 196 0.76 -7.37 -9.94
CA GLY A 196 -0.29 -8.37 -10.14
C GLY A 196 -1.07 -8.72 -8.88
N THR A 197 -1.99 -9.66 -9.04
CA THR A 197 -2.73 -10.25 -7.92
C THR A 197 -2.39 -11.73 -7.82
N PHE A 198 -2.15 -12.19 -6.59
CA PHE A 198 -1.60 -13.50 -6.30
C PHE A 198 -2.42 -14.14 -5.19
N ASN A 199 -2.80 -15.41 -5.36
CA ASN A 199 -3.27 -16.23 -4.26
C ASN A 199 -2.05 -16.58 -3.39
N THR A 200 -2.11 -16.29 -2.09
CA THR A 200 -0.96 -16.30 -1.18
C THR A 200 -1.27 -16.92 0.17
N LEU A 201 -0.24 -17.49 0.81
CA LEU A 201 -0.19 -17.71 2.26
C LEU A 201 0.66 -16.62 2.90
N ARG A 202 0.22 -16.07 4.03
CA ARG A 202 1.05 -15.18 4.84
C ARG A 202 1.73 -15.96 5.95
N VAL A 203 3.05 -15.93 5.96
CA VAL A 203 3.90 -16.46 7.03
C VAL A 203 4.44 -15.29 7.85
N LYS A 204 4.07 -15.24 9.13
CA LYS A 204 4.65 -14.36 10.13
C LYS A 204 5.82 -15.09 10.80
N SER A 205 7.04 -14.58 10.66
CA SER A 205 8.22 -15.05 11.38
C SER A 205 8.59 -14.06 12.48
N ILE A 206 8.83 -14.55 13.69
CA ILE A 206 9.29 -13.76 14.84
C ILE A 206 10.67 -14.26 15.24
N PHE A 207 11.61 -13.34 15.44
CA PHE A 207 12.99 -13.63 15.80
C PHE A 207 13.34 -13.03 17.14
N THR A 208 13.87 -13.87 18.01
CA THR A 208 14.58 -13.42 19.21
C THR A 208 16.04 -13.79 19.05
N VAL A 209 16.91 -12.78 19.05
CA VAL A 209 18.35 -12.94 18.84
C VAL A 209 19.10 -12.47 20.09
N THR A 210 20.13 -13.22 20.45
CA THR A 210 21.11 -12.83 21.45
C THR A 210 22.49 -13.08 20.87
N ASP A 211 23.26 -12.01 20.74
CA ASP A 211 24.66 -12.11 20.37
C ASP A 211 25.51 -12.17 21.64
N SER A 212 26.61 -12.90 21.57
CA SER A 212 27.62 -12.93 22.62
C SER A 212 28.99 -12.67 22.02
N ILE A 213 29.77 -11.83 22.68
CA ILE A 213 31.16 -11.54 22.30
C ILE A 213 32.01 -11.77 23.54
N TYR A 214 33.08 -12.54 23.39
CA TYR A 214 34.14 -12.68 24.38
C TYR A 214 35.44 -12.14 23.80
N LEU A 215 36.11 -11.26 24.54
CA LEU A 215 37.37 -10.66 24.11
C LEU A 215 38.52 -11.22 24.94
N ASP A 216 39.45 -11.91 24.29
CA ASP A 216 40.60 -12.54 24.95
C ASP A 216 41.48 -11.51 25.69
N THR A 217 41.57 -10.30 25.15
CA THR A 217 42.33 -9.18 25.73
C THR A 217 41.71 -8.63 27.00
N LEU A 218 40.40 -8.80 27.21
CA LEU A 218 39.69 -8.30 28.37
C LEU A 218 39.40 -9.40 29.40
N GLY A 219 39.39 -10.67 28.99
CA GLY A 219 39.14 -11.81 29.88
C GLY A 219 37.68 -11.97 30.33
N PHE A 220 36.74 -11.28 29.66
CA PHE A 220 35.30 -11.42 29.91
C PHE A 220 34.48 -11.25 28.62
N GLY A 221 33.21 -11.67 28.68
CA GLY A 221 32.27 -11.58 27.58
C GLY A 221 30.98 -10.86 27.93
N PHE A 222 30.28 -10.42 26.89
CA PHE A 222 29.02 -9.71 26.97
C PHE A 222 27.94 -10.46 26.22
N ASN A 223 26.70 -10.40 26.72
CA ASN A 223 25.50 -10.77 25.98
C ASN A 223 24.77 -9.50 25.55
N ILE A 224 24.42 -9.43 24.28
CA ILE A 224 23.77 -8.28 23.67
C ILE A 224 22.42 -8.78 23.15
N PRO A 225 21.33 -8.59 23.92
CA PRO A 225 19.99 -8.88 23.42
C PRO A 225 19.63 -7.88 22.31
N MET A 226 19.13 -8.39 21.20
CA MET A 226 18.70 -7.58 20.06
C MET A 226 17.18 -7.35 20.10
N PRO A 227 16.68 -6.24 19.52
CA PRO A 227 15.25 -6.06 19.29
C PRO A 227 14.63 -7.27 18.60
N THR A 228 13.40 -7.61 18.97
CA THR A 228 12.66 -8.67 18.28
C THR A 228 12.38 -8.23 16.84
N VAL A 229 12.73 -9.08 15.88
CA VAL A 229 12.49 -8.83 14.45
C VAL A 229 11.26 -9.61 14.00
N TYR A 230 10.49 -9.02 13.10
CA TYR A 230 9.32 -9.60 12.45
C TYR A 230 9.53 -9.61 10.95
N GLU A 231 9.27 -10.74 10.30
CA GLU A 231 9.12 -10.84 8.85
C GLU A 231 7.68 -11.24 8.53
N PHE A 232 7.01 -10.49 7.66
CA PHE A 232 5.68 -10.83 7.15
C PHE A 232 5.81 -11.16 5.67
N LYS A 233 5.67 -12.46 5.33
CA LYS A 233 5.99 -12.98 4.00
C LYS A 233 4.75 -13.56 3.32
N TRP A 234 4.37 -13.00 2.18
CA TRP A 234 3.30 -13.52 1.34
C TRP A 234 3.89 -14.43 0.28
N LEU A 235 3.73 -15.73 0.47
CA LEU A 235 4.22 -16.78 -0.42
C LEU A 235 3.14 -17.15 -1.43
N ALA A 236 3.52 -17.28 -2.70
CA ALA A 236 2.67 -17.82 -3.77
C ALA A 236 3.38 -18.97 -4.48
N GLN A 237 2.60 -19.90 -5.02
CA GLN A 237 3.13 -21.07 -5.72
C GLN A 237 3.99 -20.66 -6.93
N GLY A 238 5.11 -21.35 -7.11
CA GLY A 238 6.05 -21.14 -8.21
C GLY A 238 6.85 -19.83 -8.19
N ARG A 239 6.66 -18.94 -7.21
CA ARG A 239 7.27 -17.60 -7.18
C ARG A 239 8.69 -17.54 -6.62
N LYS A 240 9.23 -18.65 -6.09
CA LYS A 240 10.63 -18.80 -5.61
C LYS A 240 10.96 -18.01 -4.34
N LEU A 241 10.58 -16.75 -4.26
CA LEU A 241 10.62 -15.90 -3.06
C LEU A 241 9.20 -15.47 -2.65
N PRO A 242 9.03 -14.83 -1.48
CA PRO A 242 7.80 -14.10 -1.19
C PRO A 242 7.49 -13.10 -2.31
N VAL A 243 6.20 -12.96 -2.65
CA VAL A 243 5.70 -11.93 -3.56
C VAL A 243 5.74 -10.55 -2.90
N LEU A 244 5.53 -10.52 -1.59
CA LEU A 244 5.71 -9.37 -0.70
C LEU A 244 6.34 -9.86 0.60
N GLU A 245 7.31 -9.11 1.09
CA GLU A 245 7.96 -9.28 2.38
C GLU A 245 8.03 -7.90 3.05
N ILE A 246 7.57 -7.82 4.29
CA ILE A 246 7.66 -6.62 5.12
C ILE A 246 8.45 -7.01 6.36
N ASP A 247 9.57 -6.33 6.55
CA ASP A 247 10.43 -6.50 7.71
C ASP A 247 10.15 -5.38 8.70
N ALA A 248 10.09 -5.73 9.99
CA ALA A 248 9.88 -4.77 11.04
C ALA A 248 10.64 -5.14 12.31
N THR A 249 10.96 -4.14 13.13
CA THR A 249 11.62 -4.33 14.42
C THR A 249 10.72 -3.84 15.56
N ALA A 250 10.70 -4.57 16.67
CA ALA A 250 10.04 -4.12 17.89
C ALA A 250 10.75 -2.89 18.45
N ALA A 251 9.98 -1.95 18.98
CA ALA A 251 10.53 -0.95 19.88
C ALA A 251 11.12 -1.63 21.13
N PHE A 252 12.21 -1.08 21.68
CA PHE A 252 12.79 -1.56 22.94
C PHE A 252 11.81 -1.46 24.12
N THR A 253 10.80 -0.60 24.02
CA THR A 253 9.71 -0.46 24.99
C THR A 253 8.36 -0.44 24.27
N GLY A 254 7.40 -1.23 24.75
CA GLY A 254 6.04 -1.32 24.19
C GLY A 254 5.86 -2.37 23.08
N SER A 255 4.67 -2.39 22.48
CA SER A 255 4.28 -3.37 21.44
C SER A 255 4.31 -2.82 20.02
N ALA A 256 4.81 -1.59 19.83
CA ALA A 256 4.92 -0.96 18.53
C ALA A 256 6.03 -1.63 17.70
N ILE A 257 5.77 -1.77 16.39
CA ILE A 257 6.76 -2.24 15.41
C ILE A 257 7.04 -1.12 14.41
N THR A 258 8.29 -1.02 13.97
CA THR A 258 8.72 -0.08 12.94
C THR A 258 9.11 -0.88 11.70
N VAL A 259 8.48 -0.60 10.56
CA VAL A 259 8.84 -1.20 9.28
C VAL A 259 10.23 -0.73 8.88
N THR A 260 11.12 -1.66 8.58
CA THR A 260 12.52 -1.41 8.21
C THR A 260 12.81 -1.67 6.74
N ASP A 261 12.10 -2.60 6.11
CA ASP A 261 12.21 -2.85 4.67
C ASP A 261 10.90 -3.43 4.13
N VAL A 262 10.64 -3.20 2.86
CA VAL A 262 9.53 -3.78 2.11
C VAL A 262 10.04 -4.24 0.76
N LEU A 263 10.03 -5.55 0.56
CA LEU A 263 10.46 -6.19 -0.69
C LEU A 263 9.25 -6.76 -1.40
N PHE A 264 9.14 -6.54 -2.70
CA PHE A 264 8.05 -7.10 -3.49
C PHE A 264 8.54 -7.53 -4.86
N GLN A 265 8.05 -8.67 -5.33
CA GLN A 265 8.43 -9.20 -6.64
C GLN A 265 7.94 -8.28 -7.73
N ASP A 266 8.86 -7.91 -8.61
CA ASP A 266 8.55 -7.16 -9.80
C ASP A 266 8.64 -8.01 -11.06
N SER A 267 7.82 -7.62 -12.03
CA SER A 267 7.84 -8.19 -13.37
C SER A 267 8.17 -7.06 -14.34
N LEU A 268 9.40 -6.56 -14.32
CA LEU A 268 9.87 -5.56 -15.29
C LEU A 268 10.13 -6.18 -16.66
N TRP A 269 9.04 -6.60 -17.31
CA TRP A 269 8.94 -6.84 -18.75
C TRP A 269 7.60 -6.33 -19.33
N GLY A 270 6.77 -5.66 -18.53
CA GLY A 270 5.62 -4.94 -19.05
C GLY A 270 6.04 -3.61 -19.64
N ASP A 271 5.45 -3.22 -20.77
CA ASP A 271 5.54 -1.85 -21.25
C ASP A 271 5.17 -0.87 -20.13
N LEU A 272 5.88 0.26 -20.08
CA LEU A 272 5.50 1.36 -19.21
C LEU A 272 4.08 1.76 -19.65
N ASN A 273 3.12 1.49 -18.78
CA ASN A 273 1.71 1.76 -19.00
C ASN A 273 1.21 2.61 -17.84
N ILE A 274 0.36 3.57 -18.16
CA ILE A 274 -0.23 4.45 -17.18
C ILE A 274 -1.75 4.40 -17.30
N ARG A 275 -2.40 4.24 -16.15
CA ARG A 275 -3.84 4.46 -15.99
C ARG A 275 -4.03 5.65 -15.07
N LEU A 276 -5.03 6.47 -15.37
CA LEU A 276 -5.46 7.55 -14.51
C LEU A 276 -6.79 7.19 -13.88
N ASP A 277 -6.91 7.41 -12.57
CA ASP A 277 -8.21 7.44 -11.90
C ASP A 277 -8.61 8.89 -11.67
N PRO A 278 -9.68 9.37 -12.34
CA PRO A 278 -10.22 10.68 -12.06
C PRO A 278 -11.11 10.66 -10.83
N SER A 279 -10.98 11.72 -10.01
CA SER A 279 -12.06 12.12 -9.11
C SER A 279 -12.90 13.20 -9.77
N ALA A 280 -14.17 13.27 -9.38
CA ALA A 280 -15.03 14.37 -9.75
C ALA A 280 -14.61 15.68 -9.06
N THR A 281 -14.94 16.82 -9.69
CA THR A 281 -14.78 18.16 -9.11
C THR A 281 -16.11 18.87 -8.96
N CYS A 282 -16.24 19.70 -7.92
CA CYS A 282 -17.32 20.68 -7.78
C CYS A 282 -16.87 22.05 -8.32
N PRO A 283 -17.73 22.80 -9.06
CA PRO A 283 -17.34 24.04 -9.73
C PRO A 283 -16.75 25.13 -8.81
N ALA A 284 -17.22 25.20 -7.56
CA ALA A 284 -16.84 26.22 -6.58
C ALA A 284 -15.55 25.91 -5.80
N ALA A 285 -15.20 24.63 -5.66
CA ALA A 285 -14.17 24.22 -4.71
C ALA A 285 -12.81 23.94 -5.38
N LYS A 286 -12.79 23.74 -6.70
CA LYS A 286 -11.59 23.26 -7.44
C LYS A 286 -11.00 22.03 -6.75
N GLU A 287 -11.81 21.04 -6.41
CA GLU A 287 -11.37 19.89 -5.58
C GLU A 287 -11.03 18.64 -6.40
N GLY A 288 -11.07 18.74 -7.73
CA GLY A 288 -10.71 17.63 -8.61
C GLY A 288 -9.28 17.16 -8.36
N ALA A 289 -9.09 15.85 -8.48
CA ALA A 289 -7.80 15.20 -8.39
C ALA A 289 -7.68 14.11 -9.46
N LEU A 290 -6.46 13.93 -9.95
CA LEU A 290 -6.09 12.78 -10.78
C LEU A 290 -4.98 12.03 -10.08
N GLN A 291 -5.15 10.72 -9.95
CA GLN A 291 -4.11 9.83 -9.46
C GLN A 291 -3.61 8.98 -10.62
N SER A 292 -2.29 8.95 -10.82
CA SER A 292 -1.68 8.01 -11.78
C SER A 292 -1.34 6.68 -11.12
N TYR A 293 -1.58 5.61 -11.87
CA TYR A 293 -1.18 4.24 -11.56
C TYR A 293 -0.31 3.73 -12.69
N VAL A 294 0.99 3.61 -12.43
CA VAL A 294 1.97 3.16 -13.41
C VAL A 294 2.23 1.67 -13.22
N LYS A 295 2.13 0.91 -14.32
CA LYS A 295 2.56 -0.49 -14.39
C LYS A 295 3.79 -0.58 -15.29
N GLY A 296 4.76 -1.40 -14.88
CA GLY A 296 6.04 -1.50 -15.59
C GLY A 296 6.93 -0.27 -15.44
N GLY A 297 7.96 -0.17 -16.29
CA GLY A 297 8.96 0.90 -16.23
C GLY A 297 9.92 0.81 -15.03
N ARG A 298 11.14 1.32 -15.21
CA ARG A 298 12.23 1.26 -14.23
C ARG A 298 12.26 2.54 -13.40
N TYR A 299 12.28 2.37 -12.08
CA TYR A 299 12.31 3.49 -11.15
C TYR A 299 13.70 4.15 -11.06
N PRO A 300 13.78 5.44 -10.70
CA PRO A 300 12.67 6.35 -10.36
C PRO A 300 11.89 6.83 -11.60
N LEU A 301 10.59 7.04 -11.43
CA LEU A 301 9.72 7.64 -12.45
C LEU A 301 9.70 9.16 -12.30
N LYS A 302 9.64 9.88 -13.43
CA LYS A 302 9.43 11.33 -13.48
C LYS A 302 8.08 11.61 -14.12
N TYR A 303 7.32 12.55 -13.55
CA TYR A 303 6.01 12.94 -14.05
C TYR A 303 6.07 14.36 -14.61
N SER A 304 5.37 14.58 -15.72
CA SER A 304 5.16 15.90 -16.31
C SER A 304 3.71 16.02 -16.71
N TRP A 305 2.92 16.73 -15.92
CA TRP A 305 1.52 17.01 -16.21
C TRP A 305 1.35 18.25 -17.10
N SER A 306 0.28 18.30 -17.88
CA SER A 306 -0.04 19.44 -18.77
C SER A 306 -0.22 20.77 -18.01
N ASN A 307 -0.51 20.72 -16.71
CA ASN A 307 -0.61 21.88 -15.83
C ASN A 307 0.71 22.24 -15.12
N GLY A 308 1.81 21.58 -15.47
CA GLY A 308 3.15 21.83 -14.93
C GLY A 308 3.48 21.13 -13.61
N GLN A 309 2.56 20.34 -13.04
CA GLN A 309 2.84 19.56 -11.83
C GLN A 309 3.70 18.32 -12.16
N THR A 310 4.42 17.79 -11.16
CA THR A 310 5.44 16.74 -11.33
C THR A 310 5.33 15.56 -10.36
N THR A 311 4.22 15.48 -9.64
CA THR A 311 3.91 14.40 -8.67
C THR A 311 3.08 13.29 -9.32
N SER A 312 3.05 12.11 -8.70
CA SER A 312 2.24 10.97 -9.19
C SER A 312 0.73 11.20 -9.06
N GLY A 313 0.31 12.07 -8.16
CA GLY A 313 -1.05 12.56 -8.04
C GLY A 313 -1.08 14.08 -8.09
N ILE A 314 -2.11 14.63 -8.72
CA ILE A 314 -2.36 16.07 -8.81
C ILE A 314 -3.75 16.39 -8.26
N ASN A 315 -3.88 17.55 -7.63
CA ASN A 315 -5.11 18.00 -6.99
C ASN A 315 -5.33 19.49 -7.30
N LYS A 316 -6.42 20.04 -6.76
CA LYS A 316 -6.85 21.42 -6.99
C LYS A 316 -7.27 21.68 -8.45
N LEU A 317 -7.84 20.68 -9.10
CA LEU A 317 -8.12 20.70 -10.53
C LEU A 317 -9.51 21.26 -10.83
N VAL A 318 -9.55 22.06 -11.89
CA VAL A 318 -10.80 22.50 -12.53
C VAL A 318 -11.25 21.43 -13.53
N ALA A 319 -12.50 21.49 -13.96
CA ALA A 319 -12.98 20.60 -15.00
C ALA A 319 -12.19 20.84 -16.30
N GLY A 320 -11.73 19.75 -16.93
CA GLY A 320 -10.86 19.82 -18.10
C GLY A 320 -10.06 18.54 -18.30
N THR A 321 -9.39 18.45 -19.45
CA THR A 321 -8.51 17.32 -19.79
C THR A 321 -7.09 17.62 -19.34
N TYR A 322 -6.47 16.65 -18.66
CA TYR A 322 -5.08 16.71 -18.24
C TYR A 322 -4.31 15.54 -18.83
N ASP A 323 -3.15 15.85 -19.39
CA ASP A 323 -2.20 14.87 -19.91
C ASP A 323 -1.05 14.71 -18.93
N VAL A 324 -0.53 13.49 -18.82
CA VAL A 324 0.70 13.21 -18.09
C VAL A 324 1.65 12.40 -18.94
N ILE A 325 2.91 12.83 -18.95
CA ILE A 325 4.02 12.04 -19.46
C ILE A 325 4.77 11.49 -18.27
N VAL A 326 4.89 10.17 -18.21
CA VAL A 326 5.74 9.47 -17.25
C VAL A 326 6.99 9.00 -17.96
N THR A 327 8.15 9.34 -17.41
CA THR A 327 9.46 8.94 -17.93
C THR A 327 10.14 8.03 -16.91
N GLU A 328 10.57 6.83 -17.34
CA GLU A 328 11.36 5.93 -16.50
C GLU A 328 12.87 6.28 -16.52
N ARG A 329 13.65 5.60 -15.66
CA ARG A 329 15.09 5.86 -15.45
C ARG A 329 15.93 5.88 -16.73
N TYR A 330 15.59 5.08 -17.73
CA TYR A 330 16.34 5.00 -18.99
C TYR A 330 15.69 5.77 -20.14
N GLY A 331 14.72 6.63 -19.83
CA GLY A 331 14.15 7.58 -20.79
C GLY A 331 12.97 7.05 -21.61
N LYS A 332 12.53 5.79 -21.41
CA LYS A 332 11.27 5.33 -22.01
C LYS A 332 10.11 6.10 -21.37
N THR A 333 9.18 6.57 -22.20
CA THR A 333 8.03 7.36 -21.78
C THR A 333 6.72 6.62 -22.01
N ALA A 334 5.71 6.97 -21.22
CA ALA A 334 4.32 6.61 -21.46
C ALA A 334 3.44 7.82 -21.17
N THR A 335 2.37 7.94 -21.94
CA THR A 335 1.45 9.07 -21.85
C THR A 335 0.06 8.55 -21.51
N ALA A 336 -0.65 9.27 -20.64
CA ALA A 336 -2.07 9.09 -20.43
C ALA A 336 -2.77 10.44 -20.36
N SER A 337 -4.05 10.42 -20.67
CA SER A 337 -4.95 11.57 -20.63
C SER A 337 -6.18 11.18 -19.84
N ALA A 338 -6.66 12.05 -18.97
CA ALA A 338 -7.95 11.89 -18.29
C ALA A 338 -8.65 13.24 -18.17
N SER A 339 -9.98 13.19 -18.26
CA SER A 339 -10.84 14.32 -17.96
C SER A 339 -11.18 14.33 -16.47
N VAL A 340 -10.96 15.49 -15.84
CA VAL A 340 -11.66 15.83 -14.61
C VAL A 340 -13.03 16.33 -15.03
N GLU A 341 -14.05 15.51 -14.77
CA GLU A 341 -15.43 15.88 -15.07
C GLU A 341 -15.98 16.78 -13.97
N MET A 342 -16.71 17.81 -14.41
CA MET A 342 -17.55 18.58 -13.52
C MET A 342 -18.75 17.71 -13.15
N LYS A 343 -18.85 17.28 -11.89
CA LYS A 343 -20.11 16.70 -11.41
C LYS A 343 -21.06 17.85 -11.13
N VAL A 344 -21.74 18.30 -12.18
CA VAL A 344 -22.86 19.25 -12.08
C VAL A 344 -24.08 18.56 -11.43
N GLU A 345 -24.04 17.24 -11.26
CA GLU A 345 -25.21 16.42 -10.93
C GLU A 345 -25.23 15.91 -9.47
N ASP A 346 -24.23 16.27 -8.66
CA ASP A 346 -24.16 15.84 -7.26
C ASP A 346 -24.55 16.97 -6.30
N ALA A 347 -25.60 16.70 -5.53
CA ALA A 347 -26.10 17.47 -4.38
C ALA A 347 -25.03 17.99 -3.43
N SER A 348 -23.97 17.23 -3.24
CA SER A 348 -22.87 17.59 -2.36
C SER A 348 -22.10 18.84 -2.82
N CYS A 349 -22.26 19.26 -4.07
CA CYS A 349 -21.62 20.47 -4.59
C CYS A 349 -22.39 21.77 -4.32
N LEU A 350 -23.66 21.71 -3.89
CA LEU A 350 -24.49 22.89 -3.65
C LEU A 350 -24.37 23.34 -2.18
N ASN A 351 -23.61 24.40 -1.93
CA ASN A 351 -23.58 25.03 -0.61
C ASN A 351 -24.78 25.98 -0.48
N ILE A 352 -25.87 25.48 0.14
CA ILE A 352 -27.09 26.23 0.41
C ILE A 352 -26.97 26.87 1.81
N PRO A 353 -26.81 28.20 1.94
CA PRO A 353 -26.78 28.85 3.23
C PRO A 353 -28.09 28.64 3.98
N ASN A 354 -28.02 28.43 5.29
CA ASN A 354 -29.20 28.27 6.16
C ASN A 354 -29.75 29.60 6.68
N GLY A 355 -29.16 30.74 6.30
CA GLY A 355 -29.67 32.06 6.63
C GLY A 355 -28.95 33.20 5.90
N PHE A 356 -29.57 34.37 5.94
CA PHE A 356 -29.07 35.63 5.36
C PHE A 356 -29.73 36.85 6.06
N THR A 357 -29.19 38.05 5.86
CA THR A 357 -29.55 39.29 6.55
C THR A 357 -29.91 40.39 5.53
N PRO A 358 -31.16 40.45 5.05
CA PRO A 358 -31.62 41.48 4.10
C PRO A 358 -31.89 42.83 4.79
N ASP A 359 -30.84 43.49 5.30
CA ASP A 359 -30.91 44.77 6.01
C ASP A 359 -30.39 45.97 5.19
N GLY A 360 -29.81 45.72 4.02
CA GLY A 360 -29.34 46.72 3.07
C GLY A 360 -27.92 47.23 3.34
N ASP A 361 -27.14 46.54 4.19
CA ASP A 361 -25.75 46.92 4.50
C ASP A 361 -24.72 46.47 3.44
N GLY A 362 -25.16 45.70 2.43
CA GLY A 362 -24.34 45.15 1.35
C GLY A 362 -23.74 43.77 1.65
N VAL A 363 -23.99 43.19 2.83
CA VAL A 363 -23.44 41.92 3.30
C VAL A 363 -24.58 40.92 3.55
N ASN A 364 -24.58 39.81 2.80
CA ASN A 364 -25.63 38.78 2.91
C ASN A 364 -27.07 39.29 2.74
N ASP A 365 -27.25 40.40 2.00
CA ASP A 365 -28.58 40.95 1.69
C ASP A 365 -29.46 40.03 0.85
N TYR A 366 -28.82 39.09 0.14
CA TYR A 366 -29.47 38.15 -0.72
C TYR A 366 -29.09 36.73 -0.34
N TRP A 367 -30.03 35.81 -0.50
CA TRP A 367 -29.80 34.39 -0.29
C TRP A 367 -29.01 33.78 -1.45
N ASN A 368 -27.70 34.04 -1.46
CA ASN A 368 -26.80 33.59 -2.51
C ASN A 368 -26.47 32.10 -2.35
N ILE A 369 -27.02 31.27 -3.24
CA ILE A 369 -26.67 29.86 -3.32
C ILE A 369 -25.56 29.72 -4.36
N ARG A 370 -24.35 29.44 -3.88
CA ARG A 370 -23.16 29.34 -4.73
C ARG A 370 -23.39 28.25 -5.79
N THR A 371 -23.01 28.53 -7.04
CA THR A 371 -23.12 27.65 -8.22
C THR A 371 -24.53 27.32 -8.72
N LEU A 372 -25.59 27.79 -8.06
CA LEU A 372 -26.96 27.52 -8.54
C LEU A 372 -27.26 28.24 -9.86
N ASP A 373 -26.55 29.34 -10.13
CA ASP A 373 -26.60 30.13 -11.38
C ASP A 373 -26.16 29.35 -12.63
N GLN A 374 -25.46 28.22 -12.45
CA GLN A 374 -25.06 27.31 -13.53
C GLN A 374 -26.23 26.45 -14.02
N PHE A 375 -27.25 26.23 -13.19
CA PHE A 375 -28.45 25.47 -13.55
C PHE A 375 -29.50 26.41 -14.16
N LYS A 376 -29.37 26.68 -15.46
CA LYS A 376 -30.23 27.64 -16.16
C LYS A 376 -31.74 27.35 -16.08
N ASN A 377 -32.10 26.08 -15.83
CA ASN A 377 -33.48 25.62 -15.72
C ASN A 377 -33.86 25.20 -14.30
N CYS A 378 -33.03 25.43 -13.27
CA CYS A 378 -33.42 25.06 -11.91
C CYS A 378 -34.65 25.83 -11.48
N LYS A 379 -35.52 25.21 -10.70
CA LYS A 379 -36.65 25.87 -10.05
C LYS A 379 -36.34 26.06 -8.58
N VAL A 380 -36.36 27.31 -8.11
CA VAL A 380 -36.27 27.61 -6.68
C VAL A 380 -37.66 28.05 -6.23
N GLU A 381 -38.13 27.46 -5.15
CA GLU A 381 -39.41 27.79 -4.52
C GLU A 381 -39.17 28.02 -3.02
N ILE A 382 -39.70 29.11 -2.47
CA ILE A 382 -39.60 29.41 -1.04
C ILE A 382 -41.01 29.61 -0.49
N PHE A 383 -41.26 29.00 0.65
CA PHE A 383 -42.54 28.93 1.32
C PHE A 383 -42.43 29.56 2.71
N ASN A 384 -43.50 30.21 3.15
CA ASN A 384 -43.65 30.61 4.55
C ASN A 384 -43.96 29.41 5.45
N GLN A 385 -44.10 29.64 6.76
CA GLN A 385 -44.38 28.61 7.76
C GLN A 385 -45.74 27.91 7.59
N TRP A 386 -46.65 28.52 6.82
CA TRP A 386 -47.98 27.98 6.52
C TRP A 386 -48.03 27.21 5.19
N GLY A 387 -46.91 27.08 4.49
CA GLY A 387 -46.82 26.39 3.20
C GLY A 387 -47.25 27.25 2.00
N SER A 388 -47.45 28.56 2.17
CA SER A 388 -47.73 29.46 1.04
C SER A 388 -46.44 29.80 0.29
N LEU A 389 -46.46 29.67 -1.03
CA LEU A 389 -45.36 30.07 -1.91
C LEU A 389 -45.18 31.60 -1.90
N ILE A 390 -43.99 32.07 -1.52
CA ILE A 390 -43.65 33.50 -1.41
C ILE A 390 -42.52 33.93 -2.36
N PHE A 391 -41.74 33.00 -2.90
CA PHE A 391 -40.76 33.29 -3.94
C PHE A 391 -40.67 32.10 -4.89
N THR A 392 -40.55 32.38 -6.18
CA THR A 392 -40.22 31.38 -7.18
C THR A 392 -39.31 31.96 -8.25
N SER A 393 -38.37 31.15 -8.73
CA SER A 393 -37.56 31.47 -9.91
C SER A 393 -37.33 30.25 -10.80
N THR A 394 -37.20 30.51 -12.10
CA THR A 394 -36.63 29.57 -13.09
C THR A 394 -35.23 30.08 -13.44
N GLY A 395 -34.21 29.26 -13.20
CA GLY A 395 -32.84 29.72 -12.99
C GLY A 395 -32.69 30.45 -11.65
N TYR A 396 -31.45 30.79 -11.28
CA TYR A 396 -31.15 31.54 -10.05
C TYR A 396 -30.13 32.66 -10.30
N THR A 397 -30.37 33.47 -11.33
CA THR A 397 -29.52 34.63 -11.66
C THR A 397 -29.78 35.84 -10.76
N THR A 398 -30.99 35.93 -10.21
CA THR A 398 -31.40 36.97 -9.25
C THR A 398 -31.79 36.27 -7.95
N PRO A 399 -30.89 36.23 -6.96
CA PRO A 399 -31.15 35.55 -5.71
C PRO A 399 -32.27 36.22 -4.91
N TRP A 400 -32.92 35.48 -4.02
CA TRP A 400 -33.99 36.03 -3.18
C TRP A 400 -33.45 37.10 -2.22
N ASP A 401 -34.12 38.25 -2.17
CA ASP A 401 -33.74 39.43 -1.38
C ASP A 401 -34.55 39.57 -0.08
N GLY A 402 -35.29 38.53 0.32
CA GLY A 402 -36.13 38.58 1.52
C GLY A 402 -37.42 39.38 1.36
N LYS A 403 -37.92 39.58 0.14
CA LYS A 403 -39.21 40.25 -0.11
C LYS A 403 -40.27 39.32 -0.70
N TYR A 404 -41.53 39.66 -0.45
CA TYR A 404 -42.73 39.12 -1.09
C TYR A 404 -43.65 40.29 -1.46
N ASN A 405 -44.12 40.36 -2.71
CA ASN A 405 -44.91 41.49 -3.22
C ASN A 405 -44.28 42.87 -2.95
N ASN A 406 -42.96 42.99 -3.14
CA ASN A 406 -42.14 44.19 -2.85
C ASN A 406 -42.12 44.64 -1.38
N GLN A 407 -42.65 43.86 -0.45
CA GLN A 407 -42.58 44.10 0.99
C GLN A 407 -41.60 43.14 1.64
N ALA A 408 -40.80 43.64 2.58
CA ALA A 408 -39.89 42.79 3.36
C ALA A 408 -40.69 41.79 4.19
N VAL A 409 -40.31 40.51 4.12
CA VAL A 409 -40.95 39.48 4.95
C VAL A 409 -40.47 39.58 6.40
N GLU A 410 -41.19 38.96 7.33
CA GLU A 410 -40.82 38.96 8.74
C GLU A 410 -39.53 38.17 8.99
N ALA A 411 -38.78 38.53 10.03
CA ALA A 411 -37.66 37.70 10.48
C ALA A 411 -38.18 36.34 10.95
N GLY A 412 -37.52 35.27 10.55
CA GLY A 412 -38.00 33.92 10.83
C GLY A 412 -37.51 32.88 9.83
N THR A 413 -37.94 31.65 10.05
CA THR A 413 -37.59 30.50 9.21
C THR A 413 -38.58 30.34 8.07
N TYR A 414 -38.04 30.19 6.87
CA TYR A 414 -38.74 29.89 5.63
C TYR A 414 -38.25 28.56 5.08
N TYR A 415 -39.09 27.88 4.30
CA TYR A 415 -38.78 26.56 3.75
C TYR A 415 -38.53 26.68 2.25
N TYR A 416 -37.49 26.04 1.74
CA TYR A 416 -37.21 26.04 0.31
C TYR A 416 -37.38 24.65 -0.29
N VAL A 417 -37.72 24.63 -1.57
CA VAL A 417 -37.63 23.49 -2.48
C VAL A 417 -36.82 23.93 -3.69
N ILE A 418 -35.70 23.26 -3.95
CA ILE A 418 -34.87 23.49 -5.13
C ILE A 418 -34.93 22.25 -6.00
N ASP A 419 -35.44 22.40 -7.21
CA ASP A 419 -35.42 21.38 -8.25
C ASP A 419 -34.36 21.79 -9.28
N LEU A 420 -33.31 20.99 -9.46
CA LEU A 420 -32.25 21.31 -10.43
C LEU A 420 -32.69 21.04 -11.87
N SER A 421 -33.90 20.50 -12.10
CA SER A 421 -34.45 20.13 -13.42
C SER A 421 -33.54 19.16 -14.18
N ASN A 422 -32.80 18.32 -13.46
CA ASN A 422 -31.82 17.35 -13.96
C ASN A 422 -32.25 15.89 -13.72
N GLY A 423 -33.47 15.65 -13.20
CA GLY A 423 -34.01 14.31 -12.94
C GLY A 423 -33.64 13.70 -11.59
N TYR A 424 -32.90 14.42 -10.75
CA TYR A 424 -32.56 14.02 -9.38
C TYR A 424 -33.59 14.52 -8.34
N ASP A 425 -33.44 14.07 -7.10
CA ASP A 425 -34.28 14.48 -5.99
C ASP A 425 -34.17 15.98 -5.70
N LYS A 426 -35.29 16.56 -5.26
CA LYS A 426 -35.37 17.98 -4.88
C LYS A 426 -34.68 18.22 -3.54
N TYR A 427 -34.02 19.37 -3.41
CA TYR A 427 -33.45 19.82 -2.14
C TYR A 427 -34.52 20.53 -1.34
N ASN A 428 -34.72 20.07 -0.12
CA ASN A 428 -35.66 20.68 0.80
C ASN A 428 -34.90 21.08 2.06
N GLY A 429 -35.23 22.25 2.60
CA GLY A 429 -34.59 22.71 3.81
C GLY A 429 -35.18 24.01 4.31
N ALA A 430 -34.48 24.61 5.26
CA ALA A 430 -34.87 25.84 5.89
C ALA A 430 -33.82 26.92 5.63
N VAL A 431 -34.28 28.14 5.37
CA VAL A 431 -33.48 29.36 5.33
C VAL A 431 -34.06 30.33 6.34
N THR A 432 -33.20 30.92 7.18
CA THR A 432 -33.62 31.85 8.23
C THR A 432 -33.25 33.27 7.83
N ILE A 433 -34.25 34.16 7.84
CA ILE A 433 -34.01 35.59 7.77
C ILE A 433 -33.73 36.10 9.17
N ILE A 434 -32.55 36.70 9.32
CA ILE A 434 -32.11 37.40 10.52
C ILE A 434 -32.20 38.90 10.20
N LYS A 435 -32.66 39.70 11.15
CA LYS A 435 -32.73 41.17 11.04
C LYS A 435 -31.92 41.80 12.16
#